data_AF-A0A970PHC6-F1
#
_entry.id   AF-A0A970PHC6-F1
#
_cell.length_a   1.000
_cell.length_b   1.000
_cell.length_c   1.000
_cell.angle_alpha   90.00
_cell.angle_beta   90.00
_cell.angle_gamma   90.00
#
_symmetry.space_group_name_H-M   'P 1'
#
loop_
_entity.id
_entity.type
_entity.pdbx_description
1 polymer ?
#
loop_
_entity_poly.entity_id
_entity_poly.type
_entity_poly.pdbx_seq_one_letter_code
_entity_poly.pdbx_strand_id
1 'polypeptide(L)'
;MNLLEIVMLILGIIIIIISCRIVAQPDKKAKGLSLESSGIKDIYFQEELNTFKEQQNEILTYASEEAIAKTEDYLSKLSNEKIMAVSEYSDQILEKITKNHEEVVFLYNMLNHKEKELKETAKEIQNSQRKAKEIINYENEKDKEPEKDMVKPKKLDIQAENIKRQNVKVPAIEEEDNNQSTISINNTEILKLYSQGKSVLDIAKQLGIGQGEVKLVIDLFSDR
;
A
#
# COMPACT_ATOMS: atom_id res chain seq x y z
N MET A 1 63.94 -82.78 -39.60
CA MET A 1 63.05 -81.61 -39.74
C MET A 1 62.78 -81.42 -41.22
N ASN A 2 61.58 -81.78 -41.68
CA ASN A 2 61.23 -81.65 -43.09
C ASN A 2 61.00 -80.17 -43.44
N LEU A 3 61.26 -79.78 -44.70
CA LEU A 3 61.09 -78.40 -45.16
C LEU A 3 59.69 -77.84 -44.84
N LEU A 4 58.66 -78.68 -44.97
CA LEU A 4 57.27 -78.35 -44.67
C LEU A 4 57.04 -78.04 -43.17
N GLU A 5 57.76 -78.74 -42.29
CA GLU A 5 57.70 -78.56 -40.84
C GLU A 5 58.32 -77.22 -40.42
N ILE A 6 59.43 -76.83 -41.05
CA ILE A 6 60.03 -75.49 -40.89
C ILE A 6 59.06 -74.39 -41.34
N VAL A 7 58.39 -74.56 -42.49
CA VAL A 7 57.47 -73.55 -43.03
C VAL A 7 56.24 -73.37 -42.13
N MET A 8 55.67 -74.46 -41.61
CA MET A 8 54.53 -74.40 -40.70
C MET A 8 54.89 -73.79 -39.34
N LEU A 9 56.11 -74.05 -38.84
CA LEU A 9 56.59 -73.45 -37.60
C LEU A 9 56.79 -71.93 -37.74
N ILE A 10 57.34 -71.47 -38.87
CA ILE A 10 57.49 -70.03 -39.16
C ILE A 10 56.12 -69.36 -39.30
N LEU A 11 55.16 -69.99 -39.98
CA LEU A 11 53.80 -69.48 -40.12
C LEU A 11 53.09 -69.33 -38.75
N GLY A 12 53.25 -70.32 -37.88
CA GLY A 12 52.71 -70.29 -36.52
C GLY A 12 53.29 -69.15 -35.69
N ILE A 13 54.60 -68.92 -35.75
CA ILE A 13 55.26 -67.80 -35.06
C ILE A 13 54.76 -66.45 -35.59
N ILE A 14 54.58 -66.31 -36.92
CA ILE A 14 54.07 -65.08 -37.53
C ILE A 14 52.65 -64.77 -37.05
N ILE A 15 51.77 -65.76 -37.00
CA ILE A 15 50.38 -65.59 -36.51
C ILE A 15 50.37 -65.16 -35.05
N ILE A 16 51.20 -65.77 -34.21
CA ILE A 16 51.31 -65.41 -32.78
C ILE A 16 51.80 -63.97 -32.60
N ILE A 17 52.78 -63.53 -33.40
CA ILE A 17 53.28 -62.15 -33.35
C ILE A 17 52.19 -61.15 -33.77
N ILE A 18 51.41 -61.46 -34.80
CA ILE A 18 50.30 -60.62 -35.27
C ILE A 18 49.18 -60.54 -34.22
N SER A 19 48.80 -61.67 -33.62
CA SER A 19 47.81 -61.73 -32.54
C SER A 19 48.29 -60.99 -31.27
N CYS A 20 49.58 -61.08 -30.94
CA CYS A 20 50.13 -60.35 -29.80
C CYS A 20 50.16 -58.84 -30.08
N ARG A 21 50.37 -58.41 -31.33
CA ARG A 21 50.32 -56.99 -31.74
C ARG A 21 48.91 -56.40 -31.68
N ILE A 22 47.87 -57.18 -32.02
CA ILE A 22 46.48 -56.71 -31.95
C ILE A 22 46.02 -56.53 -30.49
N VAL A 23 46.43 -57.44 -29.60
CA VAL A 23 46.11 -57.39 -28.16
C VAL A 23 46.89 -56.31 -27.42
N ALA A 24 48.16 -56.09 -27.78
CA ALA A 24 49.01 -55.11 -27.11
C ALA A 24 48.72 -53.64 -27.46
N GLN A 25 47.92 -53.36 -28.51
CA GLN A 25 47.55 -52.00 -28.90
C GLN A 25 46.07 -51.90 -29.34
N PRO A 26 45.11 -51.83 -28.39
CA PRO A 26 43.70 -51.62 -28.73
C PRO A 26 43.43 -50.23 -29.38
N ASP A 27 44.27 -49.22 -29.14
CA ASP A 27 43.96 -47.84 -29.52
C ASP A 27 44.64 -47.33 -30.81
N LYS A 28 45.50 -48.13 -31.44
CA LYS A 28 46.28 -47.67 -32.61
C LYS A 28 46.47 -48.76 -33.67
N LYS A 29 45.36 -49.24 -34.26
CA LYS A 29 45.21 -49.63 -35.69
C LYS A 29 43.91 -50.41 -35.92
N ALA A 30 42.79 -49.68 -35.96
CA ALA A 30 41.61 -50.07 -36.71
C ALA A 30 41.45 -49.20 -37.98
N LYS A 31 42.56 -48.83 -38.64
CA LYS A 31 42.56 -48.04 -39.89
C LYS A 31 42.70 -48.88 -41.16
N GLY A 32 42.24 -50.13 -41.13
CA GLY A 32 42.22 -51.02 -42.30
C GLY A 32 40.84 -51.40 -42.82
N LEU A 33 39.78 -51.21 -42.02
CA LEU A 33 38.42 -51.65 -42.38
C LEU A 33 37.35 -50.91 -41.55
N SER A 34 37.46 -49.58 -41.44
CA SER A 34 36.61 -48.75 -40.56
C SER A 34 36.26 -47.40 -41.19
N LEU A 35 36.09 -47.34 -42.52
CA LEU A 35 35.70 -46.10 -43.19
C LEU A 35 34.18 -45.93 -43.33
N GLU A 36 33.38 -46.98 -43.12
CA GLU A 36 31.92 -46.94 -43.29
C GLU A 36 31.13 -47.03 -41.97
N SER A 37 31.73 -47.54 -40.90
CA SER A 37 31.01 -47.79 -39.64
C SER A 37 30.87 -46.57 -38.72
N SER A 38 31.70 -45.53 -38.85
CA SER A 38 31.61 -44.34 -37.98
C SER A 38 30.44 -43.43 -38.36
N GLY A 39 30.26 -43.11 -39.65
CA GLY A 39 29.16 -42.24 -40.09
C GLY A 39 27.77 -42.84 -39.86
N ILE A 40 27.60 -44.16 -40.05
CA ILE A 40 26.32 -44.85 -39.84
C ILE A 40 25.95 -44.88 -38.35
N LYS A 41 26.93 -45.07 -37.46
CA LYS A 41 26.70 -45.03 -36.00
C LYS A 41 26.38 -43.62 -35.52
N ASP A 42 27.07 -42.61 -36.04
CA ASP A 42 26.81 -41.21 -35.68
C ASP A 42 25.42 -40.76 -36.14
N ILE A 43 24.95 -41.22 -37.32
CA ILE A 43 23.59 -40.94 -37.81
C ILE A 43 22.52 -41.63 -36.95
N TYR A 44 22.70 -42.92 -36.63
CA TYR A 44 21.77 -43.67 -35.78
C TYR A 44 21.69 -43.08 -34.37
N PHE A 45 22.84 -42.72 -33.79
CA PHE A 45 22.91 -42.11 -32.48
C PHE A 45 22.31 -40.70 -32.47
N GLN A 46 22.47 -39.94 -33.56
CA GLN A 46 21.81 -38.63 -33.72
C GLN A 46 20.29 -38.76 -33.85
N GLU A 47 19.78 -39.77 -34.55
CA GLU A 47 18.34 -40.03 -34.66
C GLU A 47 17.74 -40.38 -33.28
N GLU A 48 18.40 -41.27 -32.53
CA GLU A 48 18.00 -41.63 -31.17
C GLU A 48 18.08 -40.41 -30.21
N LEU A 49 19.15 -39.60 -30.30
CA LEU A 49 19.26 -38.35 -29.53
C LEU A 49 18.18 -37.32 -29.89
N ASN A 50 17.77 -37.24 -31.16
CA ASN A 50 16.72 -36.32 -31.59
C ASN A 50 15.37 -36.77 -31.04
N THR A 51 15.04 -38.06 -31.11
CA THR A 51 13.80 -38.59 -30.50
C THR A 51 13.78 -38.40 -28.99
N PHE A 52 14.92 -38.56 -28.31
CA PHE A 52 15.06 -38.29 -26.88
C PHE A 52 14.88 -36.80 -26.55
N LYS A 53 15.47 -35.90 -27.33
CA LYS A 53 15.28 -34.45 -27.19
C LYS A 53 13.82 -34.06 -27.40
N GLU A 54 13.14 -34.68 -28.35
CA GLU A 54 11.73 -34.43 -28.63
C GLU A 54 10.84 -34.87 -27.46
N GLN A 55 11.06 -36.07 -26.92
CA GLN A 55 10.39 -36.54 -25.70
C GLN A 55 10.67 -35.64 -24.49
N GLN A 56 11.91 -35.20 -24.32
CA GLN A 56 12.27 -34.28 -23.25
C GLN A 56 11.57 -32.93 -23.40
N ASN A 57 11.51 -32.37 -24.62
CA ASN A 57 10.79 -31.14 -24.90
C ASN A 57 9.29 -31.29 -24.69
N GLU A 58 8.70 -32.43 -25.04
CA GLU A 58 7.29 -32.73 -24.81
C GLU A 58 6.97 -32.76 -23.31
N ILE A 59 7.75 -33.52 -22.51
CA ILE A 59 7.58 -33.57 -21.05
C ILE A 59 7.80 -32.20 -20.42
N LEU A 60 8.81 -31.45 -20.87
CA LEU A 60 9.09 -30.10 -20.40
C LEU A 60 7.94 -29.14 -20.74
N THR A 61 7.38 -29.24 -21.93
CA THR A 61 6.24 -28.43 -22.38
C THR A 61 5.02 -28.76 -21.55
N TYR A 62 4.70 -30.04 -21.36
CA TYR A 62 3.61 -30.49 -20.51
C TYR A 62 3.76 -29.99 -19.06
N ALA A 63 4.95 -30.15 -18.46
CA ALA A 63 5.22 -29.69 -17.10
C ALA A 63 5.12 -28.15 -16.99
N SER A 64 5.58 -27.43 -18.02
CA SER A 64 5.46 -25.98 -18.10
C SER A 64 4.00 -25.54 -18.20
N GLU A 65 3.21 -26.18 -19.05
CA GLU A 65 1.79 -25.87 -19.24
C GLU A 65 0.96 -26.19 -17.99
N GLU A 66 1.23 -27.33 -17.34
CA GLU A 66 0.60 -27.68 -16.06
C GLU A 66 0.98 -26.69 -14.95
N ALA A 67 2.24 -26.25 -14.88
CA ALA A 67 2.68 -25.25 -13.91
C ALA A 67 2.01 -23.88 -14.16
N ILE A 68 1.87 -23.48 -15.43
CA ILE A 68 1.17 -22.25 -15.82
C ILE A 68 -0.30 -22.35 -15.41
N ALA A 69 -0.99 -23.44 -15.75
CA ALA A 69 -2.40 -23.63 -15.42
C ALA A 69 -2.66 -23.60 -13.91
N LYS A 70 -1.83 -24.30 -13.11
CA LYS A 70 -1.94 -24.26 -11.65
C LYS A 70 -1.66 -22.86 -11.09
N THR A 71 -0.70 -22.15 -11.66
CA THR A 71 -0.35 -20.79 -11.25
C THR A 71 -1.47 -19.81 -11.59
N GLU A 72 -2.07 -19.93 -12.78
CA GLU A 72 -3.19 -19.11 -13.22
C GLU A 72 -4.43 -19.32 -12.33
N ASP A 73 -4.76 -20.58 -12.02
CA ASP A 73 -5.85 -20.91 -11.10
C ASP A 73 -5.60 -20.36 -9.69
N TYR A 74 -4.38 -20.53 -9.17
CA TYR A 74 -3.99 -20.02 -7.85
C TYR A 74 -4.02 -18.48 -7.82
N LEU A 75 -3.46 -17.82 -8.84
CA LEU A 75 -3.44 -16.37 -8.97
C LEU A 75 -4.86 -15.82 -9.11
N SER A 76 -5.72 -16.48 -9.88
CA SER A 76 -7.13 -16.08 -10.05
C SER A 76 -7.89 -16.16 -8.72
N LYS A 77 -7.71 -17.25 -7.97
CA LYS A 77 -8.31 -17.40 -6.63
C LYS A 77 -7.78 -16.34 -5.67
N LEU A 78 -6.47 -16.15 -5.62
CA LEU A 78 -5.82 -15.16 -4.76
C LEU A 78 -6.27 -13.73 -5.12
N SER A 79 -6.33 -13.41 -6.41
CA SER A 79 -6.78 -12.10 -6.91
C SER A 79 -8.22 -11.82 -6.49
N ASN A 80 -9.12 -12.79 -6.65
CA ASN A 80 -10.52 -12.67 -6.22
C ASN A 80 -10.63 -12.46 -4.70
N GLU A 81 -9.85 -13.19 -3.91
CA GLU A 81 -9.81 -13.02 -2.44
C GLU A 81 -9.30 -11.62 -2.07
N LYS A 82 -8.25 -11.12 -2.73
CA LYS A 82 -7.73 -9.76 -2.49
C LYS A 82 -8.71 -8.68 -2.91
N ILE A 83 -9.38 -8.84 -4.05
CA ILE A 83 -10.44 -7.91 -4.49
C ILE A 83 -11.57 -7.87 -3.46
N MET A 84 -12.00 -9.03 -2.96
CA MET A 84 -13.04 -9.09 -1.92
C MET A 84 -12.61 -8.39 -0.63
N ALA A 85 -11.40 -8.68 -0.13
CA ALA A 85 -10.88 -8.07 1.10
C ALA A 85 -10.70 -6.55 0.96
N VAL A 86 -10.21 -6.09 -0.20
CA VAL A 86 -10.08 -4.65 -0.49
C VAL A 86 -11.46 -4.00 -0.58
N SER A 87 -12.42 -4.64 -1.25
CA SER A 87 -13.79 -4.14 -1.34
C SER A 87 -14.43 -4.00 0.03
N GLU A 88 -14.34 -5.04 0.87
CA GLU A 88 -14.90 -5.01 2.23
C GLU A 88 -14.24 -3.92 3.09
N TYR A 89 -12.93 -3.75 3.00
CA TYR A 89 -12.23 -2.67 3.68
C TYR A 89 -12.66 -1.29 3.16
N SER A 90 -12.77 -1.12 1.84
CA SER A 90 -13.24 0.11 1.21
C SER A 90 -14.65 0.47 1.67
N ASP A 91 -15.56 -0.51 1.76
CA ASP A 91 -16.93 -0.30 2.24
C ASP A 91 -16.95 0.17 3.70
N GLN A 92 -16.13 -0.43 4.57
CA GLN A 92 -15.99 0.00 5.97
C GLN A 92 -15.44 1.42 6.09
N ILE A 93 -14.47 1.80 5.25
CA ILE A 93 -13.92 3.16 5.23
C ILE A 93 -14.96 4.14 4.72
N LEU A 94 -15.71 3.78 3.66
CA LEU A 94 -16.77 4.62 3.13
C LEU A 94 -17.86 4.86 4.17
N GLU A 95 -18.29 3.82 4.89
CA GLU A 95 -19.26 3.95 5.99
C GLU A 95 -18.74 4.88 7.08
N LYS A 96 -17.47 4.75 7.48
CA LYS A 96 -16.84 5.66 8.45
C LYS A 96 -16.78 7.10 7.94
N ILE A 97 -16.47 7.31 6.66
CA ILE A 97 -16.46 8.63 6.03
C ILE A 97 -17.87 9.22 6.04
N THR A 98 -18.88 8.45 5.65
CA THR A 98 -20.28 8.88 5.67
C THR A 98 -20.73 9.24 7.08
N LYS A 99 -20.44 8.40 8.07
CA LYS A 99 -20.76 8.66 9.47
C LYS A 99 -20.07 9.93 10.00
N ASN A 100 -18.79 10.10 9.72
CA ASN A 100 -18.05 11.30 10.12
C ASN A 100 -18.64 12.55 9.44
N HIS A 101 -18.93 12.48 8.14
CA HIS A 101 -19.59 13.56 7.42
C HIS A 101 -20.95 13.93 8.04
N GLU A 102 -21.77 12.94 8.39
CA GLU A 102 -23.04 13.15 9.08
C GLU A 102 -22.84 13.82 10.45
N GLU A 103 -21.86 13.37 11.24
CA GLU A 103 -21.55 13.95 12.54
C GLU A 103 -21.07 15.41 12.44
N VAL A 104 -20.23 15.73 11.45
CA VAL A 104 -19.77 17.10 11.20
C VAL A 104 -20.92 18.00 10.76
N VAL A 105 -21.78 17.54 9.86
CA VAL A 105 -22.98 18.29 9.42
C VAL A 105 -23.95 18.47 10.58
N PHE A 106 -24.13 17.44 11.41
CA PHE A 106 -24.95 17.52 12.62
C PHE A 106 -24.40 18.58 13.58
N LEU A 107 -23.10 18.57 13.84
CA LEU A 107 -22.46 19.53 14.74
C LEU A 107 -22.57 20.96 14.21
N TYR A 108 -22.41 21.14 12.89
CA TYR A 108 -22.65 22.42 12.22
C TYR A 108 -24.10 22.90 12.41
N ASN A 109 -25.09 22.02 12.19
CA ASN A 109 -26.49 22.36 12.38
C ASN A 109 -26.82 22.68 13.84
N MET A 110 -26.28 21.93 14.80
CA MET A 110 -26.48 22.16 16.23
C MET A 110 -25.83 23.47 16.68
N LEU A 111 -24.63 23.79 16.18
CA LEU A 111 -23.95 25.05 16.45
C LEU A 111 -24.77 26.23 15.92
N ASN A 112 -25.25 26.12 14.67
CA ASN A 112 -26.07 27.15 14.05
C ASN A 112 -27.43 27.32 14.77
N HIS A 113 -28.02 26.21 15.25
CA HIS A 113 -29.22 26.25 16.08
C HIS A 113 -28.94 26.96 17.42
N LYS A 114 -27.85 26.63 18.11
CA LYS A 114 -27.45 27.30 19.36
C LYS A 114 -27.14 28.77 19.17
N GLU A 115 -26.50 29.16 18.07
CA GLU A 115 -26.28 30.57 17.74
C GLU A 115 -27.62 31.30 17.60
N LYS A 116 -28.58 30.69 16.91
CA LYS A 116 -29.93 31.24 16.74
C LYS A 116 -30.67 31.37 18.07
N GLU A 117 -30.67 30.33 18.90
CA GLU A 117 -31.27 30.35 20.25
C GLU A 117 -30.64 31.43 21.13
N LEU A 118 -29.30 31.55 21.12
CA LEU A 118 -28.58 32.56 21.89
C LEU A 118 -28.93 33.98 21.41
N LYS A 119 -29.06 34.17 20.10
CA LYS A 119 -29.49 35.45 19.52
C LYS A 119 -30.94 35.80 19.87
N GLU A 120 -31.82 34.81 19.94
CA GLU A 120 -33.23 35.00 20.33
C GLU A 120 -33.36 35.33 21.81
N THR A 121 -32.72 34.56 22.70
CA THR A 121 -32.67 34.84 24.14
C THR A 121 -32.03 36.19 24.44
N ALA A 122 -30.96 36.58 23.73
CA ALA A 122 -30.36 37.90 23.86
C ALA A 122 -31.34 39.03 23.48
N LYS A 123 -32.15 38.83 22.43
CA LYS A 123 -33.22 39.77 22.05
C LYS A 123 -34.32 39.85 23.10
N GLU A 124 -34.74 38.72 23.66
CA GLU A 124 -35.75 38.68 24.73
C GLU A 124 -35.28 39.41 25.98
N ILE A 125 -34.04 39.17 26.42
CA ILE A 125 -33.42 39.89 27.54
C ILE A 125 -33.39 41.40 27.26
N GLN A 126 -32.98 41.80 26.07
CA GLN A 126 -32.95 43.23 25.69
C GLN A 126 -34.36 43.84 25.70
N ASN A 127 -35.37 43.12 25.21
CA ASN A 127 -36.76 43.57 25.23
C ASN A 127 -37.30 43.65 26.66
N SER A 128 -36.99 42.68 27.52
CA SER A 128 -37.36 42.70 28.94
C SER A 128 -36.67 43.85 29.68
N GLN A 129 -35.39 44.11 29.40
CA GLN A 129 -34.66 45.23 29.98
C GLN A 129 -35.25 46.58 29.52
N ARG A 130 -35.67 46.70 28.26
CA ARG A 130 -36.39 47.88 27.75
C ARG A 130 -37.72 48.08 28.47
N LYS A 131 -38.54 47.03 28.57
CA LYS A 131 -39.81 47.06 29.30
C LYS A 131 -39.62 47.40 30.78
N ALA A 132 -38.60 46.84 31.44
CA ALA A 132 -38.28 47.15 32.83
C ALA A 132 -37.86 48.63 32.99
N LYS A 133 -37.04 49.16 32.06
CA LYS A 133 -36.71 50.59 32.04
C LYS A 133 -37.92 51.48 31.79
N GLU A 134 -38.83 51.06 30.92
CA GLU A 134 -40.08 51.77 30.67
C GLU A 134 -40.97 51.77 31.92
N ILE A 135 -41.15 50.63 32.60
CA ILE A 135 -41.90 50.56 33.87
C ILE A 135 -41.26 51.45 34.94
N ILE A 136 -39.93 51.41 35.09
CA ILE A 136 -39.22 52.32 35.99
C ILE A 136 -39.49 53.78 35.59
N ASN A 137 -39.49 54.12 34.30
CA ASN A 137 -39.83 55.48 33.86
C ASN A 137 -41.31 55.86 34.13
N TYR A 138 -42.26 54.95 33.97
CA TYR A 138 -43.68 55.19 34.27
C TYR A 138 -43.97 55.31 35.77
N GLU A 139 -43.20 54.62 36.61
CA GLU A 139 -43.30 54.72 38.07
C GLU A 139 -42.66 56.02 38.60
N ASN A 140 -41.71 56.59 37.85
CA ASN A 140 -41.12 57.91 38.11
C ASN A 140 -41.94 59.09 37.53
N GLU A 141 -43.04 58.85 36.80
CA GLU A 141 -43.90 59.93 36.25
C GLU A 141 -45.06 60.37 37.16
N LYS A 142 -45.25 59.76 38.34
CA LYS A 142 -46.27 60.20 39.31
C LYS A 142 -45.81 61.20 40.37
N ASP A 143 -44.51 61.44 40.53
CA ASP A 143 -44.00 62.45 41.45
C ASP A 143 -43.00 63.36 40.71
N LYS A 144 -43.44 64.56 40.33
CA LYS A 144 -42.54 65.61 39.84
C LYS A 144 -42.07 66.48 41.01
N GLU A 145 -40.76 66.54 41.24
CA GLU A 145 -40.00 67.80 41.19
C GLU A 145 -38.49 67.53 40.93
N PRO A 146 -37.73 68.52 40.39
CA PRO A 146 -36.50 68.27 39.65
C PRO A 146 -35.26 68.38 40.54
N GLU A 147 -34.29 67.47 40.39
CA GLU A 147 -32.89 67.88 40.51
C GLU A 147 -31.90 66.97 39.76
N LYS A 148 -30.84 67.64 39.32
CA LYS A 148 -29.71 67.25 38.47
C LYS A 148 -28.99 65.98 38.95
N ASP A 149 -28.56 65.11 38.04
CA ASP A 149 -27.18 65.13 37.51
C ASP A 149 -26.91 63.97 36.54
N MET A 150 -26.07 64.26 35.56
CA MET A 150 -25.62 63.38 34.48
C MET A 150 -24.75 62.23 35.01
N VAL A 151 -25.04 60.97 34.65
CA VAL A 151 -23.98 60.00 34.33
C VAL A 151 -24.41 59.09 33.16
N LYS A 152 -23.57 59.14 32.13
CA LYS A 152 -23.68 58.48 30.82
C LYS A 152 -23.73 56.95 30.91
N PRO A 153 -24.40 56.26 29.96
CA PRO A 153 -24.32 54.82 29.84
C PRO A 153 -22.90 54.41 29.45
N LYS A 154 -22.28 53.55 30.27
CA LYS A 154 -20.98 52.94 29.99
C LYS A 154 -21.16 52.02 28.78
N LYS A 155 -20.62 52.42 27.63
CA LYS A 155 -20.40 51.57 26.47
C LYS A 155 -19.48 50.43 26.90
N LEU A 156 -19.94 49.19 26.73
CA LEU A 156 -19.03 48.06 26.54
C LEU A 156 -18.91 47.89 25.03
N ASP A 157 -17.85 48.52 24.50
CA ASP A 157 -17.32 48.21 23.18
C ASP A 157 -16.85 46.75 23.18
N ILE A 158 -17.51 45.91 22.39
CA ILE A 158 -16.82 44.83 21.70
C ILE A 158 -16.94 45.17 20.23
N GLN A 159 -15.95 45.93 19.75
CA GLN A 159 -15.60 45.95 18.34
C GLN A 159 -14.74 44.71 18.09
N ALA A 160 -15.26 43.79 17.29
CA ALA A 160 -14.43 43.01 16.38
C ALA A 160 -15.15 43.02 15.03
N GLU A 161 -14.40 43.47 14.03
CA GLU A 161 -14.81 43.79 12.67
C GLU A 161 -15.62 42.69 11.96
N ASN A 162 -16.79 43.09 11.47
CA ASN A 162 -17.01 43.37 10.05
C ASN A 162 -16.31 42.42 9.03
N ILE A 163 -17.01 41.37 8.61
CA ILE A 163 -16.92 40.91 7.21
C ILE A 163 -18.30 41.13 6.57
N LYS A 164 -18.36 42.10 5.65
CA LYS A 164 -19.54 42.43 4.85
C LYS A 164 -19.70 41.42 3.70
N ARG A 165 -20.94 40.91 3.59
CA ARG A 165 -21.72 40.59 2.38
C ARG A 165 -21.18 39.46 1.47
N GLN A 166 -22.01 38.43 1.24
CA GLN A 166 -22.80 38.37 0.00
C GLN A 166 -23.89 37.29 -0.01
N ASN A 167 -24.79 37.53 -0.94
CA ASN A 167 -26.05 36.88 -1.27
C ASN A 167 -25.83 35.46 -1.86
N VAL A 168 -26.75 34.54 -1.54
CA VAL A 168 -27.27 33.38 -2.30
C VAL A 168 -26.42 32.73 -3.42
N LYS A 169 -26.45 31.39 -3.38
CA LYS A 169 -26.33 30.34 -4.43
C LYS A 169 -25.04 29.51 -4.46
N VAL A 170 -25.22 28.22 -4.16
CA VAL A 170 -24.39 27.07 -4.57
C VAL A 170 -24.10 27.17 -6.08
N PRO A 171 -22.84 26.99 -6.51
CA PRO A 171 -22.55 25.84 -7.37
C PRO A 171 -21.21 25.13 -7.05
N ALA A 172 -21.27 23.81 -7.13
CA ALA A 172 -20.28 22.83 -7.61
C ALA A 172 -18.78 23.22 -7.77
N ILE A 173 -17.95 22.44 -7.05
CA ILE A 173 -16.65 21.81 -7.36
C ILE A 173 -15.46 22.73 -7.71
N GLU A 174 -14.39 22.68 -6.90
CA GLU A 174 -13.00 22.26 -7.27
C GLU A 174 -12.01 22.67 -6.16
N GLU A 175 -10.88 21.97 -6.15
CA GLU A 175 -9.84 21.82 -5.13
C GLU A 175 -9.22 23.14 -4.66
N GLU A 176 -8.80 23.22 -3.39
CA GLU A 176 -7.47 23.73 -2.97
C GLU A 176 -7.26 23.63 -1.44
N ASP A 177 -6.25 22.84 -1.10
CA ASP A 177 -5.28 22.96 0.01
C ASP A 177 -5.53 24.02 1.10
N ASN A 178 -5.89 23.59 2.32
CA ASN A 178 -5.67 24.38 3.54
C ASN A 178 -5.85 23.54 4.83
N ASN A 179 -5.03 22.50 5.02
CA ASN A 179 -5.09 21.72 6.27
C ASN A 179 -3.71 21.30 6.83
N GLN A 180 -2.67 22.11 6.64
CA GLN A 180 -1.32 21.81 7.15
C GLN A 180 -1.07 22.16 8.62
N SER A 181 -1.98 22.86 9.31
CA SER A 181 -1.71 23.40 10.65
C SER A 181 -2.12 22.49 11.83
N THR A 182 -3.03 21.54 11.64
CA THR A 182 -3.48 20.62 12.71
C THR A 182 -2.68 19.32 12.77
N ILE A 183 -2.14 18.86 11.63
CA ILE A 183 -1.36 17.60 11.55
C ILE A 183 0.05 17.78 12.13
N SER A 184 0.63 18.99 12.05
CA SER A 184 1.99 19.25 12.55
C SER A 184 2.10 19.13 14.07
N ILE A 185 1.04 19.47 14.81
CA ILE A 185 1.03 19.40 16.28
C ILE A 185 1.16 17.95 16.75
N ASN A 186 0.42 17.03 16.13
CA ASN A 186 0.49 15.60 16.47
C ASN A 186 1.88 15.00 16.16
N ASN A 187 2.52 15.45 15.08
CA ASN A 187 3.87 14.99 14.71
C ASN A 187 4.92 15.40 15.76
N THR A 188 4.81 16.58 16.36
CA THR A 188 5.74 17.00 17.43
C THR A 188 5.59 16.15 18.70
N GLU A 189 4.38 15.68 18.99
CA GLU A 189 4.11 14.86 20.16
C GLU A 189 4.67 13.43 19.99
N ILE A 190 4.58 12.87 18.77
CA ILE A 190 5.21 11.59 18.41
C ILE A 190 6.72 11.62 18.68
N LEU A 191 7.41 12.68 18.22
CA LEU A 191 8.85 12.83 18.41
C LEU A 191 9.24 13.02 19.89
N LYS A 192 8.41 13.71 20.67
CA LYS A 192 8.64 13.87 22.12
C LYS A 192 8.53 12.55 22.87
N LEU A 193 7.52 11.73 22.56
CA LEU A 193 7.37 10.41 23.18
C LEU A 193 8.46 9.43 22.74
N TYR A 194 8.92 9.52 21.49
CA TYR A 194 10.02 8.70 20.99
C TYR A 194 11.37 9.07 21.62
N SER A 195 11.67 10.36 21.77
CA SER A 195 12.88 10.83 22.47
C SER A 195 12.88 10.50 23.97
N GLN A 196 11.71 10.28 24.57
CA GLN A 196 11.57 9.70 25.91
C GLN A 196 11.83 8.19 25.97
N GLY A 197 12.18 7.56 24.85
CA GLY A 197 12.50 6.14 24.74
C GLY A 197 11.27 5.23 24.69
N LYS A 198 10.07 5.77 24.45
CA LYS A 198 8.87 4.94 24.31
C LYS A 198 8.89 4.17 22.99
N SER A 199 8.38 2.94 23.03
CA SER A 199 8.25 2.10 21.84
C SER A 199 7.20 2.66 20.86
N VAL A 200 7.42 2.47 19.57
CA VAL A 200 6.48 2.83 18.48
C VAL A 200 5.06 2.32 18.76
N LEU A 201 4.96 1.14 19.37
CA LEU A 201 3.70 0.49 19.73
C LEU A 201 2.96 1.21 20.87
N ASP A 202 3.70 1.74 21.84
CA ASP A 202 3.13 2.48 22.98
C ASP A 202 2.71 3.88 22.55
N ILE A 203 3.48 4.51 21.65
CA ILE A 203 3.13 5.81 21.06
C ILE A 203 1.85 5.70 20.24
N ALA A 204 1.74 4.67 19.40
CA ALA A 204 0.54 4.38 18.61
C ALA A 204 -0.70 4.20 19.50
N LYS A 205 -0.56 3.44 20.60
CA LYS A 205 -1.65 3.23 21.57
C LYS A 205 -2.02 4.50 22.34
N GLN A 206 -1.03 5.31 22.73
CA GLN A 206 -1.26 6.51 23.53
C GLN A 206 -1.91 7.64 22.71
N LEU A 207 -1.51 7.78 21.44
CA LEU A 207 -2.01 8.83 20.53
C LEU A 207 -3.17 8.36 19.63
N GLY A 208 -3.52 7.07 19.66
CA GLY A 208 -4.61 6.52 18.85
C GLY A 208 -4.34 6.51 17.35
N ILE A 209 -3.07 6.51 16.96
CA ILE A 209 -2.58 6.58 15.56
C ILE A 209 -1.98 5.24 15.12
N GLY A 210 -1.90 5.01 13.81
CA GLY A 210 -1.39 3.75 13.27
C GLY A 210 0.10 3.57 13.54
N GLN A 211 0.56 2.34 13.83
CA GLN A 211 1.99 2.06 14.04
C GLN A 211 2.86 2.41 12.82
N GLY A 212 2.29 2.30 11.61
CA GLY A 212 2.94 2.72 10.37
C GLY A 212 3.12 4.24 10.27
N GLU A 213 2.14 5.02 10.76
CA GLU A 213 2.20 6.49 10.77
C GLU A 213 3.26 6.98 11.76
N VAL A 214 3.28 6.40 12.96
CA VAL A 214 4.31 6.71 13.97
C VAL A 214 5.71 6.44 13.43
N LYS A 215 5.91 5.28 12.78
CA LYS A 215 7.20 4.92 12.20
C LYS A 215 7.60 5.86 11.05
N LEU A 216 6.67 6.19 10.16
CA LEU A 216 6.91 7.11 9.06
C LEU A 216 7.33 8.51 9.55
N VAL A 217 6.69 9.03 10.60
CA VAL A 217 7.04 10.32 11.21
C VAL A 217 8.42 10.25 11.89
N ILE A 218 8.74 9.16 12.60
CA ILE A 218 10.06 8.98 13.20
C ILE A 218 11.15 8.95 12.10
N ASP A 219 10.95 8.17 11.04
CA ASP A 219 11.92 8.01 9.95
C ASP A 219 12.11 9.33 9.18
N LEU A 220 11.05 10.11 8.96
CA LEU A 220 11.12 11.41 8.25
C LEU A 220 11.81 12.53 9.06
N PHE A 221 11.69 12.50 10.39
CA PHE A 221 12.10 13.62 11.25
C PHE A 221 13.27 13.30 12.19
N SER A 222 13.71 12.04 12.32
CA SER A 222 14.91 11.69 13.09
C SER A 222 16.22 11.85 12.32
N ASP A 223 16.16 11.87 10.98
CA ASP A 223 17.34 11.97 10.09
C ASP A 223 17.73 13.42 9.75
N ARG A 224 17.31 14.40 10.56
CA ARG A 224 17.64 15.83 10.40
C ARG A 224 18.23 16.41 11.67
#